data_AF-A0A2V7YGE6-F1
#
_entry.id   AF-A0A2V7YGE6-F1
#
_cell.length_a   1.000
_cell.length_b   1.000
_cell.length_c   1.000
_cell.angle_alpha   90.00
_cell.angle_beta   90.00
_cell.angle_gamma   90.00
#
_symmetry.space_group_name_H-M   'P 1'
#
loop_
_entity.id
_entity.type
_entity.pdbx_description
1 polymer ?
#
loop_
_entity_poly.entity_id
_entity_poly.type
_entity_poly.pdbx_seq_one_letter_code
_entity_poly.pdbx_strand_id
1 'polypeptide(L)'
;MPDTYTQLKYHLVFSTKNRMRLITAQVRDSLYNYMGGIIRSNGGTLLVAGGMPDHVHLLAGWGTTISVARMVKLVKGVSSKWMNEQQDAPPGGFHWQVGYGAFSVSASKVPEVRAYILNQEEHHRKVSFKNEYMTLLKKHGIAFNPKDFEDWDGSLEPRRDGRR
;
A
#
# COMPACT_ATOMS: atom_id res chain seq x y z
N MET A 1 18.52 -7.34 29.57
CA MET A 1 19.01 -6.33 28.61
C MET A 1 18.77 -4.95 29.21
N PRO A 2 19.69 -3.98 29.05
CA PRO A 2 19.57 -2.66 29.67
C PRO A 2 18.68 -1.68 28.90
N ASP A 3 18.35 -1.95 27.63
CA ASP A 3 17.58 -1.06 26.75
C ASP A 3 16.79 -1.86 25.69
N THR A 4 15.98 -1.17 24.89
CA THR A 4 15.12 -1.69 23.82
C THR A 4 15.78 -1.54 22.45
N TYR A 5 16.14 -2.66 21.82
CA TYR A 5 16.71 -2.69 20.48
C TYR A 5 15.71 -3.29 19.49
N THR A 6 15.29 -2.52 18.49
CA THR A 6 14.36 -2.99 17.46
C THR A 6 14.76 -2.51 16.07
N GLN A 7 14.42 -3.29 15.06
CA GLN A 7 14.56 -2.94 13.65
C GLN A 7 13.36 -3.51 12.90
N LEU A 8 12.23 -2.82 13.03
CA LEU A 8 10.95 -3.27 12.47
C LEU A 8 10.70 -2.61 11.12
N LYS A 9 10.59 -3.44 10.08
CA LYS A 9 10.32 -3.00 8.71
C LYS A 9 9.14 -3.77 8.16
N TYR A 10 8.33 -3.07 7.37
CA TYR A 10 7.06 -3.56 6.85
C TYR A 10 6.97 -3.26 5.36
N HIS A 11 6.60 -4.27 4.59
CA HIS A 11 6.08 -4.11 3.24
C HIS A 11 4.56 -3.96 3.34
N LEU A 12 4.08 -2.75 3.09
CA LEU A 12 2.67 -2.41 3.10
C LEU A 12 2.14 -2.42 1.67
N VAL A 13 0.95 -2.98 1.46
CA VAL A 13 0.29 -3.01 0.16
C VAL A 13 -1.18 -2.64 0.33
N PHE A 14 -1.66 -1.65 -0.41
CA PHE A 14 -3.08 -1.30 -0.42
C PHE A 14 -3.45 -0.59 -1.72
N SER A 15 -4.72 -0.72 -2.10
CA SER A 15 -5.23 -0.21 -3.37
C SER A 15 -6.16 0.98 -3.21
N THR A 16 -6.33 1.75 -4.28
CA THR A 16 -7.43 2.69 -4.41
C THR A 16 -8.76 1.95 -4.28
N LYS A 17 -9.80 2.68 -3.86
CA LYS A 17 -11.16 2.16 -3.74
C LYS A 17 -11.62 1.67 -5.11
N ASN A 18 -12.17 0.45 -5.14
CA ASN A 18 -12.62 -0.21 -6.37
C ASN A 18 -11.52 -0.31 -7.46
N ARG A 19 -10.23 -0.26 -7.08
CA ARG A 19 -9.09 -0.33 -8.03
C ARG A 19 -9.11 0.75 -9.11
N MET A 20 -9.74 1.90 -8.83
CA MET A 20 -9.72 3.02 -9.78
C MET A 20 -8.29 3.51 -10.02
N ARG A 21 -7.92 3.72 -11.29
CA ARG A 21 -6.57 4.13 -11.69
C ARG A 21 -6.34 5.63 -11.45
N LEU A 22 -6.36 6.05 -10.18
CA LEU A 22 -6.33 7.45 -9.76
C LEU A 22 -4.92 7.97 -9.40
N ILE A 23 -3.92 7.09 -9.33
CA ILE A 23 -2.52 7.47 -9.08
C ILE A 23 -1.88 7.74 -10.44
N THR A 24 -2.15 8.93 -10.98
CA THR A 24 -1.63 9.36 -12.28
C THR A 24 -0.13 9.65 -12.19
N ALA A 25 0.56 9.67 -13.33
CA ALA A 25 1.99 10.00 -13.38
C ALA A 25 2.28 11.40 -12.80
N GLN A 26 1.33 12.33 -12.94
CA GLN A 26 1.42 13.71 -12.46
C GLN A 26 1.44 13.79 -10.92
N VAL A 27 0.63 12.98 -10.25
CA VAL A 27 0.48 13.04 -8.79
C VAL A 27 1.31 11.99 -8.04
N ARG A 28 1.76 10.93 -8.72
CA ARG A 28 2.43 9.76 -8.12
C ARG A 28 3.58 10.14 -7.19
N ASP A 29 4.54 10.90 -7.68
CA ASP A 29 5.76 11.19 -6.92
C ASP A 29 5.45 12.12 -5.74
N SER A 30 4.54 13.08 -5.93
CA SER A 30 4.04 13.96 -4.86
C SER A 30 3.30 13.17 -3.78
N LEU A 31 2.44 12.22 -4.18
CA LEU A 31 1.73 11.32 -3.26
C LEU A 31 2.72 10.46 -2.45
N TYR A 32 3.73 9.90 -3.09
CA TYR A 32 4.74 9.07 -2.43
C TYR A 32 5.57 9.87 -1.42
N ASN A 33 5.99 11.07 -1.81
CA ASN A 33 6.69 11.99 -0.91
C ASN A 33 5.81 12.42 0.27
N TYR A 34 4.52 12.70 0.01
CA TYR A 34 3.57 13.08 1.05
C TYR A 34 3.34 11.94 2.05
N MET A 35 3.19 10.70 1.58
CA MET A 35 3.13 9.51 2.45
C MET A 35 4.41 9.33 3.27
N GLY A 36 5.58 9.59 2.68
CA GLY A 36 6.85 9.61 3.41
C GLY A 36 6.87 10.67 4.52
N GLY A 37 6.32 11.85 4.25
CA GLY A 37 6.12 12.92 5.23
C GLY A 37 5.22 12.47 6.40
N ILE A 38 4.08 11.84 6.11
CA ILE A 38 3.17 11.32 7.15
C ILE A 38 3.89 10.30 8.04
N ILE A 39 4.60 9.34 7.44
CA ILE A 39 5.35 8.31 8.19
C ILE A 39 6.42 8.97 9.06
N ARG A 40 7.17 9.93 8.52
CA ARG A 40 8.22 10.66 9.23
C ARG A 40 7.69 11.46 10.42
N SER A 41 6.60 12.20 10.22
CA SER A 41 5.95 12.97 11.29
C SER A 41 5.37 12.09 12.41
N ASN A 42 5.27 10.78 12.17
CA ASN A 42 4.84 9.79 13.16
C ASN A 42 6.00 8.86 13.59
N GLY A 43 7.25 9.34 13.55
CA GLY A 43 8.40 8.60 14.11
C GLY A 43 8.84 7.39 13.29
N GLY A 44 8.52 7.36 12.00
CA GLY A 44 8.96 6.33 11.06
C GLY A 44 9.84 6.85 9.94
N THR A 45 10.23 5.93 9.06
CA THR A 45 10.98 6.21 7.83
C THR A 45 10.38 5.41 6.69
N LEU A 46 10.04 6.08 5.59
CA LEU A 46 9.74 5.44 4.32
C LEU A 46 11.05 5.17 3.58
N LEU A 47 11.36 3.90 3.34
CA LEU A 47 12.59 3.46 2.66
C LEU A 47 12.43 3.45 1.14
N VAL A 48 11.26 3.03 0.65
CA VAL A 48 10.87 3.12 -0.75
C VAL A 48 9.35 3.10 -0.90
N ALA A 49 8.84 3.78 -1.91
CA ALA A 49 7.47 3.67 -2.40
C ALA A 49 7.50 3.37 -3.90
N GLY A 50 6.51 2.62 -4.35
CA GLY A 50 6.28 2.25 -5.74
C GLY A 50 4.90 1.63 -5.88
N GLY A 51 4.52 1.23 -7.09
CA GLY A 51 3.21 0.63 -7.35
C GLY A 51 2.68 0.97 -8.73
N MET A 52 1.37 0.81 -8.90
CA MET A 52 0.65 1.03 -10.15
C MET A 52 -0.42 2.11 -9.99
N PRO A 53 -1.07 2.55 -11.08
CA PRO A 53 -2.10 3.59 -11.00
C PRO A 53 -3.27 3.32 -10.04
N ASP A 54 -3.47 2.07 -9.61
CA ASP A 54 -4.56 1.65 -8.73
C ASP A 54 -4.11 1.11 -7.36
N HIS A 55 -2.80 1.04 -7.06
CA HIS A 55 -2.31 0.60 -5.75
C HIS A 55 -0.86 0.97 -5.47
N VAL A 56 -0.49 0.93 -4.20
CA VAL A 56 0.85 1.27 -3.73
C VAL A 56 1.47 0.15 -2.92
N HIS A 57 2.79 0.05 -3.03
CA HIS A 57 3.67 -0.71 -2.16
C HIS A 57 4.59 0.27 -1.43
N LEU A 58 4.64 0.15 -0.11
CA LEU A 58 5.54 0.94 0.73
C LEU A 58 6.46 -0.01 1.50
N LEU A 59 7.76 0.22 1.46
CA LEU A 59 8.69 -0.36 2.42
C LEU A 59 9.02 0.72 3.45
N ALA A 60 8.57 0.54 4.68
CA ALA A 60 8.75 1.51 5.74
C ALA A 60 9.10 0.83 7.06
N GLY A 61 9.71 1.57 7.98
CA GLY A 61 9.99 1.11 9.33
C GLY A 61 9.71 2.20 10.36
N TRP A 62 9.35 1.81 11.57
CA TRP A 62 9.09 2.73 12.68
C TRP A 62 9.28 2.00 14.02
N GLY A 63 9.29 2.75 15.12
CA GLY A 63 9.43 2.21 16.46
C GLY A 63 8.22 1.39 16.95
N THR A 64 8.29 0.90 18.19
CA THR A 64 7.25 0.03 18.78
C THR A 64 6.02 0.77 19.29
N THR A 65 6.06 2.10 19.37
CA THR A 65 5.02 2.93 19.99
C THR A 65 3.79 3.12 19.10
N ILE A 66 3.90 2.86 17.79
CA ILE A 66 2.80 2.97 16.83
C ILE A 66 2.52 1.60 16.23
N SER A 67 1.29 1.12 16.37
CA SER A 67 0.86 -0.12 15.74
C SER A 67 0.79 -0.01 14.22
N VAL A 68 0.95 -1.13 13.52
CA VAL A 68 0.81 -1.19 12.06
C VAL A 68 -0.54 -0.63 11.60
N ALA A 69 -1.63 -1.03 12.26
CA ALA A 69 -2.96 -0.54 11.94
C ALA A 69 -3.08 0.98 12.09
N ARG A 70 -2.48 1.56 13.14
CA ARG A 70 -2.52 3.01 13.37
C ARG A 70 -1.71 3.75 12.31
N MET A 71 -0.50 3.29 12.00
CA MET A 71 0.34 3.89 10.95
C MET A 71 -0.37 3.86 9.59
N VAL A 72 -0.90 2.70 9.19
CA VAL A 72 -1.62 2.54 7.91
C VAL A 72 -2.88 3.42 7.86
N LYS A 73 -3.64 3.51 8.95
CA LYS A 73 -4.81 4.41 9.05
C LYS A 73 -4.42 5.87 8.83
N LEU A 74 -3.31 6.32 9.42
CA LEU A 74 -2.81 7.68 9.25
C LEU A 74 -2.36 7.93 7.81
N VAL A 75 -1.53 7.04 7.26
CA VAL A 75 -1.06 7.14 5.87
C VAL A 75 -2.23 7.22 4.92
N LYS A 76 -3.19 6.28 4.98
CA LYS A 76 -4.35 6.25 4.10
C LYS A 76 -5.27 7.46 4.28
N GLY A 77 -5.61 7.80 5.53
CA GLY A 77 -6.55 8.89 5.81
C GLY A 77 -6.02 10.26 5.40
N VAL A 78 -4.79 10.59 5.83
CA VAL A 78 -4.19 11.91 5.58
C VAL A 78 -3.82 12.06 4.10
N SER A 79 -3.31 11.02 3.44
CA SER A 79 -3.06 11.07 2.00
C SER A 79 -4.35 11.17 1.17
N SER A 80 -5.44 10.51 1.58
CA SER A 80 -6.72 10.65 0.87
C SER A 80 -7.23 12.09 0.97
N LYS A 81 -7.15 12.70 2.15
CA LYS A 81 -7.52 14.10 2.33
C LYS A 81 -6.69 15.00 1.41
N TRP A 82 -5.36 14.86 1.44
CA TRP A 82 -4.46 15.63 0.60
C TRP A 82 -4.74 15.46 -0.90
N MET A 83 -4.98 14.22 -1.39
CA MET A 83 -5.33 13.94 -2.78
C MET A 83 -6.62 14.66 -3.23
N ASN A 84 -7.60 14.78 -2.33
CA ASN A 84 -8.86 15.48 -2.61
C ASN A 84 -8.76 17.01 -2.54
N GLU A 85 -7.68 17.53 -1.96
CA GLU A 85 -7.42 18.97 -1.86
C GLU A 85 -6.56 19.49 -3.03
N GLN A 86 -6.09 18.60 -3.92
CA GLN A 86 -5.33 19.00 -5.11
C GLN A 86 -6.25 19.64 -6.16
N GLN A 87 -5.69 20.54 -6.97
CA GLN A 87 -6.43 21.22 -8.04
C GLN A 87 -6.98 20.24 -9.09
N ASP A 88 -6.26 19.14 -9.32
CA ASP A 88 -6.60 18.06 -10.25
C ASP A 88 -7.23 16.84 -9.54
N ALA A 89 -7.89 17.06 -8.40
CA ALA A 89 -8.56 16.00 -7.64
C ALA A 89 -9.53 15.19 -8.54
N PRO A 90 -9.54 13.84 -8.43
CA PRO A 90 -10.41 13.02 -9.25
C PRO A 90 -11.90 13.37 -9.09
N PRO A 91 -12.68 13.42 -10.19
CA PRO A 91 -14.12 13.57 -10.09
C PRO A 91 -14.71 12.37 -9.33
N GLY A 92 -15.51 12.64 -8.29
CA GLY A 92 -16.02 11.60 -7.38
C GLY A 92 -15.10 11.26 -6.20
N GLY A 93 -13.95 11.93 -6.10
CA GLY A 93 -13.06 11.88 -4.95
C GLY A 93 -12.09 10.69 -4.95
N PHE A 94 -11.01 10.86 -4.18
CA PHE A 94 -9.99 9.86 -3.95
C PHE A 94 -10.21 9.14 -2.61
N HIS A 95 -10.26 7.81 -2.66
CA HIS A 95 -10.33 6.96 -1.48
C HIS A 95 -9.46 5.72 -1.66
N TRP A 96 -8.88 5.23 -0.56
CA TRP A 96 -8.29 3.89 -0.52
C TRP A 96 -9.34 2.82 -0.20
N GLN A 97 -9.11 1.58 -0.63
CA GLN A 97 -9.86 0.41 -0.18
C GLN A 97 -9.75 0.26 1.34
N VAL A 98 -10.72 -0.36 2.02
CA VAL A 98 -10.69 -0.53 3.48
C VAL A 98 -9.49 -1.36 3.94
N GLY A 99 -9.26 -2.51 3.31
CA GLY A 99 -8.18 -3.45 3.65
C GLY A 99 -6.77 -2.97 3.32
N TYR A 100 -5.78 -3.71 3.82
CA TYR A 100 -4.36 -3.56 3.49
C TYR A 100 -3.62 -4.87 3.77
N GLY A 101 -2.55 -5.15 3.04
CA GLY A 101 -1.53 -6.13 3.40
C GLY A 101 -0.39 -5.44 4.17
N ALA A 102 0.14 -6.12 5.17
CA ALA A 102 1.33 -5.70 5.90
C ALA A 102 2.19 -6.92 6.21
N PHE A 103 3.40 -6.93 5.69
CA PHE A 103 4.31 -8.06 5.77
C PHE A 103 5.62 -7.64 6.42
N SER A 104 6.07 -8.33 7.46
CA SER A 104 7.35 -8.04 8.11
C SER A 104 8.52 -8.33 7.16
N VAL A 105 9.50 -7.43 7.11
CA VAL A 105 10.69 -7.56 6.28
C VAL A 105 11.94 -7.60 7.15
N SER A 106 12.70 -8.69 7.08
CA SER A 106 14.00 -8.77 7.73
C SER A 106 14.96 -7.73 7.15
N ALA A 107 15.85 -7.19 7.98
CA ALA A 107 16.83 -6.20 7.54
C ALA A 107 17.69 -6.69 6.35
N SER A 108 18.04 -7.98 6.30
CA SER A 108 18.79 -8.59 5.20
C SER A 108 18.01 -8.69 3.89
N LYS A 109 16.68 -8.60 3.93
CA LYS A 109 15.79 -8.68 2.77
C LYS A 109 15.37 -7.31 2.23
N VAL A 110 15.78 -6.22 2.88
CA VAL A 110 15.47 -4.85 2.44
C VAL A 110 15.92 -4.56 1.01
N PRO A 111 17.14 -4.93 0.56
CA PRO A 111 17.55 -4.67 -0.81
C PRO A 111 16.67 -5.39 -1.84
N GLU A 112 16.30 -6.65 -1.56
CA GLU A 112 15.42 -7.47 -2.41
C GLU A 112 14.02 -6.83 -2.52
N VAL A 113 13.40 -6.49 -1.39
CA VAL A 113 12.06 -5.87 -1.37
C VAL A 113 12.08 -4.48 -2.00
N ARG A 114 13.16 -3.71 -1.81
CA ARG A 114 13.33 -2.41 -2.45
C ARG A 114 13.37 -2.55 -3.96
N ALA A 115 14.19 -3.46 -4.48
CA ALA A 115 14.28 -3.73 -5.91
C ALA A 115 12.92 -4.20 -6.46
N TYR A 116 12.22 -5.06 -5.73
CA TYR A 116 10.88 -5.51 -6.10
C TYR A 116 9.89 -4.34 -6.27
N ILE A 117 9.84 -3.42 -5.29
CA ILE A 117 8.93 -2.27 -5.31
C ILE A 117 9.25 -1.30 -6.46
N LEU A 118 10.54 -1.05 -6.72
CA LEU A 118 10.96 -0.15 -7.81
C LEU A 118 10.65 -0.72 -9.21
N ASN A 119 10.54 -2.04 -9.34
CA ASN A 119 10.28 -2.72 -10.62
C ASN A 119 8.80 -3.14 -10.79
N GLN A 120 7.89 -2.56 -9.99
CA GLN A 120 6.46 -2.89 -10.02
C GLN A 120 5.80 -2.67 -11.39
N GLU A 121 6.15 -1.60 -12.10
CA GLU A 121 5.61 -1.34 -13.45
C GLU A 121 5.97 -2.45 -14.45
N GLU A 122 7.20 -2.97 -14.41
CA GLU A 122 7.63 -4.08 -15.27
C GLU A 122 7.01 -5.41 -14.82
N HIS A 123 6.92 -5.65 -13.51
CA HIS A 123 6.27 -6.84 -12.94
C HIS A 123 4.81 -6.96 -13.42
N HIS A 124 4.07 -5.86 -13.39
CA HIS A 124 2.66 -5.83 -13.78
C HIS A 124 2.40 -5.92 -15.28
N ARG A 125 3.45 -5.95 -16.13
CA ARG A 125 3.28 -6.36 -17.53
C ARG A 125 2.94 -7.84 -17.67
N LYS A 126 3.26 -8.65 -16.66
CA LYS A 126 3.12 -10.12 -16.69
C LYS A 126 2.21 -10.64 -15.58
N VAL A 127 2.06 -9.90 -14.48
CA VAL A 127 1.37 -10.38 -13.29
C VAL A 127 0.27 -9.39 -12.92
N SER A 128 -0.99 -9.86 -12.83
CA SER A 128 -2.08 -9.05 -12.28
C SER A 128 -1.87 -8.79 -10.79
N PHE A 129 -2.37 -7.69 -10.26
CA PHE A 129 -2.37 -7.44 -8.81
C PHE A 129 -3.02 -8.55 -7.98
N LYS A 130 -4.10 -9.16 -8.46
CA LYS A 130 -4.73 -10.30 -7.78
C LYS A 130 -3.73 -11.42 -7.51
N ASN A 131 -3.06 -11.87 -8.58
CA ASN A 131 -2.06 -12.94 -8.51
C ASN A 131 -0.87 -12.54 -7.64
N GLU A 132 -0.41 -11.29 -7.75
CA GLU A 132 0.66 -10.76 -6.91
C GLU A 132 0.26 -10.78 -5.43
N TYR A 133 -0.89 -10.22 -5.07
CA TYR A 133 -1.35 -10.13 -3.69
C TYR A 133 -1.57 -11.53 -3.08
N MET A 134 -2.21 -12.45 -3.83
CA MET A 134 -2.32 -13.85 -3.41
C MET A 134 -0.95 -14.52 -3.23
N THR A 135 0.02 -14.20 -4.08
CA THR A 135 1.40 -14.73 -3.96
C THR A 135 2.08 -14.19 -2.70
N LEU A 136 1.91 -12.91 -2.37
CA LEU A 136 2.40 -12.33 -1.12
C LEU A 136 1.76 -13.01 0.10
N LEU A 137 0.45 -13.19 0.11
CA LEU A 137 -0.26 -13.89 1.20
C LEU A 137 0.28 -15.32 1.39
N LYS A 138 0.43 -16.08 0.31
CA LYS A 138 1.02 -17.44 0.34
C LYS A 138 2.46 -17.42 0.85
N LYS A 139 3.32 -16.53 0.33
CA LYS A 139 4.73 -16.40 0.74
C LYS A 139 4.88 -16.12 2.23
N HIS A 140 3.92 -15.40 2.82
CA HIS A 140 3.90 -15.06 4.23
C HIS A 140 3.06 -16.01 5.10
N GLY A 141 2.54 -17.10 4.55
CA GLY A 141 1.78 -18.11 5.30
C GLY A 141 0.44 -17.60 5.85
N ILE A 142 -0.12 -16.55 5.25
CA ILE A 142 -1.42 -16.00 5.66
C ILE A 142 -2.51 -16.81 4.97
N ALA A 143 -3.38 -17.43 5.76
CA ALA A 143 -4.57 -18.10 5.25
C ALA A 143 -5.54 -17.08 4.65
N PHE A 144 -6.06 -17.36 3.47
CA PHE A 144 -7.10 -16.58 2.81
C PHE A 144 -7.99 -17.50 2.00
N ASN A 145 -9.24 -17.09 1.77
CA ASN A 145 -10.14 -17.80 0.89
C ASN A 145 -9.95 -17.26 -0.54
N PRO A 146 -9.54 -18.09 -1.52
CA PRO A 146 -9.38 -17.63 -2.91
C PRO A 146 -10.66 -17.01 -3.49
N LYS A 147 -11.85 -17.40 -3.00
CA LYS A 147 -13.14 -16.86 -3.43
C LYS A 147 -13.32 -15.38 -3.10
N ASP A 148 -12.65 -14.89 -2.06
CA ASP A 148 -12.66 -13.47 -1.71
C ASP A 148 -12.05 -12.59 -2.83
N PHE A 149 -11.31 -13.23 -3.75
CA PHE A 149 -10.66 -12.62 -4.90
C PHE A 149 -11.28 -13.03 -6.24
N GLU A 150 -12.32 -13.88 -6.27
CA GLU A 150 -12.97 -14.34 -7.52
C GLU A 150 -13.54 -13.17 -8.33
N ASP A 151 -14.09 -12.18 -7.64
CA ASP A 151 -14.64 -10.96 -8.23
C ASP A 151 -13.59 -9.89 -8.59
N TRP A 152 -12.29 -10.16 -8.38
CA TRP A 152 -11.20 -9.31 -8.85
C TRP A 152 -10.84 -9.73 -10.29
N ASP A 153 -11.54 -9.18 -11.27
CA ASP A 153 -11.34 -9.49 -12.70
C ASP A 153 -10.23 -8.64 -13.37
N GLY A 154 -9.64 -7.69 -12.66
CA GLY A 154 -8.61 -6.80 -13.23
C GLY A 154 -9.15 -5.74 -14.20
N SER A 155 -10.48 -5.64 -14.34
CA SER A 155 -11.16 -4.65 -15.18
C SER A 155 -12.51 -4.29 -14.56
N LEU A 156 -12.53 -3.25 -13.73
CA LEU A 156 -13.69 -2.43 -13.36
C LEU A 156 -15.08 -3.08 -13.51
N GLU A 157 -15.77 -3.36 -12.41
CA GLU A 157 -17.06 -2.72 -12.09
C GLU A 157 -17.31 -2.75 -10.56
N PRO A 158 -17.85 -1.67 -9.96
CA PRO A 158 -18.29 -1.73 -8.58
C PRO A 158 -19.52 -2.63 -8.49
N ARG A 159 -19.40 -3.78 -7.80
CA ARG A 159 -20.60 -4.46 -7.30
C ARG A 159 -21.33 -3.47 -6.40
N ARG A 160 -22.58 -3.18 -6.74
CA ARG A 160 -23.52 -2.46 -5.87
C ARG A 160 -23.49 -3.18 -4.52
N ASP A 161 -22.96 -2.47 -3.54
CA ASP A 161 -23.17 -2.79 -2.14
C ASP A 161 -24.69 -2.92 -1.93
N GLY A 162 -25.11 -4.17 -1.69
CA GLY A 162 -26.45 -4.55 -1.31
C GLY A 162 -26.51 -4.92 0.17
N ARG A 163 -25.83 -4.19 1.05
CA ARG A 163 -26.02 -4.34 2.49
C ARG A 163 -26.27 -2.98 3.15
N ARG A 164 -27.56 -2.82 3.45
CA ARG A 164 -28.17 -1.82 4.32
C ARG A 164 -27.37 -1.57 5.60
#